data_AF-A0A096P7Z5-F1
#
_entry.id   AF-A0A096P7Z5-F1
#
_cell.length_a   1.000
_cell.length_b   1.000
_cell.length_c   1.000
_cell.angle_alpha   90.00
_cell.angle_beta   90.00
_cell.angle_gamma   90.00
#
_symmetry.space_group_name_H-M   'P 1'
#
loop_
_entity.id
_entity.type
_entity.pdbx_description
1 polymer ?
#
loop_
_entity_poly.entity_id
_entity_poly.type
_entity_poly.pdbx_seq_one_letter_code
_entity_poly.pdbx_strand_id
1 'polypeptide(L)'
;MRVVIASPIAARDALARSRCAHVDATSTSSSAFVPTLRRRRASSVRLDRGLKTSRTTTTRARKGSTTERDAREAPSVGGGSSEGGGGAKAAADADFTKWLLERELPSMGRKTMKSLSSLPLAIGELIVIAGFSALGTVIEQNKSYAWYAENYPTENPTFGFIDFPLILDLGLDHIYTTWYFVSLLALLGASLTACTVTRQWPVWKLAAKWKFLDRRATLLAMDESESVPRARLSDFSELLAARGYQVFVKGEKMYAFKGLIGRLAPIGVHAALLFTLGGAAYSGLGGLSGSMMVPDGSSFEIGSGLTRGSLLSSMPGVAKSSVQVNDFTIDYLPNGQVSQFYSDLSVVDPKGKEMSRKTISVNVPLRIGGVTMYQTDWALSSMQVTVQKANEEGGSGAGNTYVLPMASLEGKGGFQGRIWGTFLPVDFDGDQRQGISLVARDFQSVAIYDSKGAFVGVRRPESKKPIEVDGLKLVLGDLKGSTGLELKTDPGVPLVYAGFAGLMVTSFLSLLSHSQVWAIQEESAIVVGGKSNRAKEEFRTELDDILNSVPEYVD
;
A
#
# COMPACT_ATOMS: atom_id res chain seq x y z
N MET A 1 -22.48 -16.90 0.76
CA MET A 1 -22.87 -16.33 -0.56
C MET A 1 -21.59 -16.09 -1.33
N ARG A 2 -21.19 -17.05 -2.17
CA ARG A 2 -19.90 -17.09 -2.87
C ARG A 2 -20.06 -16.48 -4.27
N VAL A 3 -19.22 -15.50 -4.61
CA VAL A 3 -19.03 -15.03 -5.98
C VAL A 3 -17.66 -15.54 -6.42
N VAL A 4 -17.66 -16.50 -7.33
CA VAL A 4 -16.46 -17.03 -8.00
C VAL A 4 -16.38 -16.32 -9.34
N ILE A 5 -15.35 -15.51 -9.55
CA ILE A 5 -15.06 -14.89 -10.85
C ILE A 5 -14.06 -15.80 -11.56
N ALA A 6 -14.50 -16.43 -12.65
CA ALA A 6 -13.68 -17.22 -13.55
C ALA A 6 -12.98 -16.31 -14.56
N SER A 7 -11.67 -16.51 -14.76
CA SER A 7 -10.88 -15.84 -15.80
C SER A 7 -11.00 -16.58 -17.14
N PRO A 8 -11.16 -15.89 -18.30
CA PRO A 8 -11.17 -16.53 -19.61
C PRO A 8 -9.80 -16.46 -20.28
N ILE A 9 -9.09 -17.58 -20.37
CA ILE A 9 -7.97 -17.80 -21.31
C ILE A 9 -8.36 -18.99 -22.18
N ALA A 10 -9.12 -18.74 -23.24
CA ALA A 10 -9.38 -19.69 -24.31
C ALA A 10 -9.96 -18.97 -25.53
N ALA A 11 -9.12 -18.32 -26.33
CA ALA A 11 -9.40 -17.99 -27.74
C ALA A 11 -8.16 -17.37 -28.42
N ARG A 12 -7.13 -18.18 -28.67
CA ARG A 12 -6.09 -17.85 -29.65
C ARG A 12 -5.67 -19.14 -30.34
N ASP A 13 -6.40 -19.49 -31.39
CA ASP A 13 -5.86 -20.21 -32.55
C ASP A 13 -6.94 -20.28 -33.65
N ALA A 14 -6.87 -19.33 -34.58
CA ALA A 14 -7.45 -19.46 -35.92
C ALA A 14 -6.82 -18.43 -36.87
N LEU A 15 -5.74 -18.86 -37.51
CA LEU A 15 -5.43 -18.69 -38.94
C LEU A 15 -5.35 -17.27 -39.55
N ALA A 16 -4.10 -16.93 -39.87
CA ALA A 16 -3.66 -16.00 -40.88
C ALA A 16 -4.19 -16.31 -42.30
N ARG A 17 -4.36 -15.26 -43.13
CA ARG A 17 -3.90 -15.21 -44.54
C ARG A 17 -4.09 -13.82 -45.20
N SER A 18 -3.05 -13.43 -45.95
CA SER A 18 -2.99 -12.40 -47.01
C SER A 18 -3.05 -10.93 -46.53
N ARG A 19 -2.24 -9.97 -47.00
CA ARG A 19 -1.65 -9.76 -48.35
C ARG A 19 -0.31 -9.02 -48.29
N CYS A 20 0.54 -9.32 -49.27
CA CYS A 20 1.67 -8.51 -49.73
C CYS A 20 1.22 -7.19 -50.38
N ALA A 21 2.04 -6.13 -50.29
CA ALA A 21 2.49 -5.32 -51.43
C ALA A 21 3.52 -4.23 -50.99
N HIS A 22 4.61 -4.17 -51.78
CA HIS A 22 5.58 -3.09 -52.06
C HIS A 22 5.31 -1.65 -51.58
N VAL A 23 6.37 -0.89 -51.26
CA VAL A 23 7.02 0.12 -52.15
C VAL A 23 8.38 0.57 -51.57
N ASP A 24 9.33 0.78 -52.49
CA ASP A 24 10.74 1.12 -52.36
C ASP A 24 11.10 2.58 -51.98
N ALA A 25 12.38 2.71 -51.56
CA ALA A 25 13.34 3.77 -51.83
C ALA A 25 13.20 5.17 -51.17
N THR A 26 14.22 5.58 -50.41
CA THR A 26 15.36 6.38 -50.95
C THR A 26 16.38 6.73 -49.86
N SER A 27 17.64 6.65 -50.25
CA SER A 27 18.84 7.08 -49.54
C SER A 27 19.12 8.57 -49.69
N THR A 28 19.68 9.23 -48.68
CA THR A 28 20.76 10.22 -48.88
C THR A 28 21.58 10.44 -47.60
N SER A 29 22.88 10.58 -47.82
CA SER A 29 23.99 10.78 -46.89
C SER A 29 24.16 12.26 -46.50
N SER A 30 24.81 12.54 -45.35
CA SER A 30 26.06 13.32 -45.28
C SER A 30 26.50 13.72 -43.84
N SER A 31 27.70 13.24 -43.50
CA SER A 31 28.81 13.83 -42.71
C SER A 31 28.61 14.84 -41.57
N ALA A 32 28.99 14.39 -40.36
CA ALA A 32 30.07 14.86 -39.48
C ALA A 32 30.41 16.35 -39.30
N PHE A 33 30.42 16.83 -38.04
CA PHE A 33 31.53 17.57 -37.42
C PHE A 33 31.40 17.59 -35.88
N VAL A 34 32.52 17.40 -35.16
CA VAL A 34 32.64 17.34 -33.67
C VAL A 34 33.57 18.51 -33.19
N PRO A 35 33.94 18.67 -31.89
CA PRO A 35 33.48 19.74 -31.00
C PRO A 35 34.60 20.72 -30.56
N THR A 36 34.24 21.80 -29.85
CA THR A 36 35.19 22.73 -29.22
C THR A 36 35.10 22.75 -27.69
N LEU A 37 36.16 22.22 -27.08
CA LEU A 37 36.99 22.68 -25.94
C LEU A 37 36.61 24.02 -25.25
N ARG A 38 36.94 24.35 -24.00
CA ARG A 38 37.51 23.69 -22.79
C ARG A 38 37.54 24.80 -21.72
N ARG A 39 37.27 24.43 -20.45
CA ARG A 39 37.23 25.30 -19.26
C ARG A 39 38.57 26.01 -18.96
N ARG A 40 38.45 27.25 -18.44
CA ARG A 40 39.54 28.08 -17.89
C ARG A 40 39.88 27.74 -16.42
N ARG A 41 41.12 28.10 -16.09
CA ARG A 41 41.98 27.85 -14.92
C ARG A 41 41.47 28.35 -13.56
N ALA A 42 42.03 27.75 -12.52
CA ALA A 42 42.01 28.16 -11.12
C ALA A 42 43.16 29.12 -10.74
N SER A 43 43.00 29.70 -9.53
CA SER A 43 43.99 30.05 -8.50
C SER A 43 44.57 31.48 -8.41
N SER A 44 44.42 32.07 -7.20
CA SER A 44 45.35 32.88 -6.38
C SER A 44 44.56 34.00 -5.65
N VAL A 45 44.87 34.55 -4.45
CA VAL A 45 45.82 34.35 -3.33
C VAL A 45 45.29 35.23 -2.16
N ARG A 46 45.70 34.93 -0.91
CA ARG A 46 45.40 35.63 0.38
C ARG A 46 46.15 36.97 0.58
N LEU A 47 45.78 37.64 1.69
CA LEU A 47 46.50 38.63 2.57
C LEU A 47 45.91 40.06 2.49
N ASP A 48 45.80 40.88 3.55
CA ASP A 48 46.08 40.79 4.98
C ASP A 48 45.32 41.94 5.73
N ARG A 49 45.23 41.81 7.05
CA ARG A 49 45.03 42.77 8.16
C ARG A 49 44.72 44.27 7.91
N GLY A 50 43.84 44.79 8.78
CA GLY A 50 43.81 46.21 9.19
C GLY A 50 42.87 46.49 10.37
N LEU A 51 43.43 46.64 11.57
CA LEU A 51 42.78 47.15 12.80
C LEU A 51 42.36 48.64 12.68
N LYS A 52 41.31 49.02 13.45
CA LYS A 52 41.01 50.31 14.14
C LYS A 52 39.48 50.52 14.10
N THR A 53 38.72 51.00 15.10
CA THR A 53 38.93 51.55 16.45
C THR A 53 37.53 51.66 17.10
N SER A 54 37.51 51.71 18.44
CA SER A 54 36.36 51.80 19.34
C SER A 54 35.66 53.17 19.39
N ARG A 55 34.48 53.18 20.04
CA ARG A 55 33.55 54.25 20.49
C ARG A 55 32.43 54.59 19.50
N THR A 56 31.14 54.56 19.87
CA THR A 56 30.57 55.22 21.06
C THR A 56 29.24 54.58 21.45
N THR A 57 29.06 54.36 22.76
CA THR A 57 27.80 54.05 23.45
C THR A 57 26.80 55.20 23.36
N THR A 58 25.57 54.90 22.95
CA THR A 58 24.40 55.70 23.31
C THR A 58 23.25 54.76 23.69
N THR A 59 23.03 54.63 24.99
CA THR A 59 21.83 54.04 25.60
C THR A 59 20.59 54.84 25.17
N ARG A 60 19.58 54.18 24.59
CA ARG A 60 18.21 54.71 24.59
C ARG A 60 17.17 53.59 24.73
N ALA A 61 16.59 53.58 25.93
CA ALA A 61 15.21 53.29 26.29
C ALA A 61 14.43 52.24 25.46
N ARG A 62 14.18 51.14 26.16
CA ARG A 62 13.06 50.20 26.02
C ARG A 62 11.76 50.97 25.76
N LYS A 63 11.23 50.91 24.55
CA LYS A 63 9.83 51.24 24.23
C LYS A 63 9.16 49.94 23.77
N GLY A 64 8.32 49.38 24.63
CA GLY A 64 7.44 48.28 24.25
C GLY A 64 6.51 48.78 23.15
N SER A 65 6.62 48.21 21.95
CA SER A 65 5.58 48.29 20.94
C SER A 65 4.72 47.03 21.08
N THR A 66 3.65 47.16 21.85
CA THR A 66 2.40 46.46 21.56
C THR A 66 2.00 46.86 20.15
N THR A 67 2.38 46.04 19.18
CA THR A 67 1.83 46.14 17.82
C THR A 67 0.42 45.59 17.92
N GLU A 68 -0.54 46.51 18.06
CA GLU A 68 -1.89 46.33 17.53
C GLU A 68 -1.74 45.78 16.10
N ARG A 69 -1.98 44.48 15.95
CA ARG A 69 -2.13 43.89 14.62
C ARG A 69 -3.49 44.34 14.13
N ASP A 70 -3.48 45.34 13.25
CA ASP A 70 -4.64 45.79 12.49
C ASP A 70 -5.55 44.63 12.10
N ALA A 71 -6.80 44.69 12.56
CA ALA A 71 -7.84 43.73 12.28
C ALA A 71 -8.33 43.89 10.84
N ARG A 72 -7.51 43.48 9.85
CA ARG A 72 -8.02 43.25 8.49
C ARG A 72 -8.92 42.02 8.52
N GLU A 73 -10.22 42.25 8.27
CA GLU A 73 -11.26 41.24 8.15
C GLU A 73 -10.88 40.18 7.10
N ALA A 74 -11.21 38.92 7.34
CA ALA A 74 -10.96 37.85 6.37
C ALA A 74 -11.85 38.07 5.13
N PRO A 75 -11.31 38.00 3.91
CA PRO A 75 -12.13 38.09 2.70
C PRO A 75 -13.16 36.95 2.66
N SER A 76 -14.36 37.24 2.16
CA SER A 76 -15.44 36.25 2.07
C SER A 76 -15.03 35.09 1.16
N VAL A 77 -15.05 33.87 1.69
CA VAL A 77 -14.86 32.66 0.87
C VAL A 77 -16.08 32.51 -0.03
N GLY A 78 -15.97 33.01 -1.25
CA GLY A 78 -16.99 32.89 -2.28
C GLY A 78 -17.06 31.46 -2.77
N GLY A 79 -18.06 30.70 -2.31
CA GLY A 79 -18.47 29.47 -2.96
C GLY A 79 -19.16 29.80 -4.28
N GLY A 80 -18.39 30.19 -5.30
CA GLY A 80 -18.90 30.52 -6.62
C GLY A 80 -19.41 29.27 -7.36
N SER A 81 -20.63 29.40 -7.87
CA SER A 81 -21.36 28.53 -8.78
C SER A 81 -20.53 28.08 -9.98
N SER A 82 -20.66 26.81 -10.33
CA SER A 82 -20.25 26.32 -11.65
C SER A 82 -21.32 26.73 -12.64
N GLU A 83 -21.13 27.89 -13.26
CA GLU A 83 -21.43 28.16 -14.67
C GLU A 83 -21.01 29.62 -14.95
N GLY A 84 -19.96 29.78 -15.77
CA GLY A 84 -19.60 31.09 -16.36
C GLY A 84 -18.59 32.01 -15.64
N GLY A 85 -17.89 31.58 -14.58
CA GLY A 85 -17.07 32.51 -13.76
C GLY A 85 -15.74 32.00 -13.19
N GLY A 86 -14.98 31.19 -13.93
CA GLY A 86 -13.73 30.57 -13.44
C GLY A 86 -12.69 31.55 -12.84
N GLY A 87 -12.68 32.81 -13.29
CA GLY A 87 -11.74 33.84 -12.79
C GLY A 87 -12.08 34.38 -11.39
N ALA A 88 -13.36 34.54 -11.06
CA ALA A 88 -13.78 35.19 -9.81
C ALA A 88 -13.60 34.29 -8.58
N LYS A 89 -13.89 32.99 -8.73
CA LYS A 89 -13.65 31.97 -7.70
C LYS A 89 -12.16 31.76 -7.44
N ALA A 90 -11.36 31.68 -8.51
CA ALA A 90 -9.92 31.58 -8.41
C ALA A 90 -9.28 32.82 -7.74
N ALA A 91 -9.81 34.02 -8.03
CA ALA A 91 -9.36 35.27 -7.40
C ALA A 91 -9.72 35.31 -5.90
N ALA A 92 -10.95 34.92 -5.52
CA ALA A 92 -11.37 34.89 -4.12
C ALA A 92 -10.58 33.85 -3.29
N ASP A 93 -10.34 32.67 -3.86
CA ASP A 93 -9.49 31.65 -3.24
C ASP A 93 -8.03 32.12 -3.15
N ALA A 94 -7.52 32.84 -4.16
CA ALA A 94 -6.17 33.41 -4.16
C ALA A 94 -6.00 34.52 -3.12
N ASP A 95 -6.98 35.42 -2.98
CA ASP A 95 -6.97 36.51 -2.00
C ASP A 95 -7.10 36.00 -0.57
N PHE A 96 -7.93 34.98 -0.36
CA PHE A 96 -8.04 34.29 0.92
C PHE A 96 -6.74 33.57 1.29
N THR A 97 -6.16 32.83 0.34
CA THR A 97 -4.87 32.15 0.51
C THR A 97 -3.77 33.17 0.80
N LYS A 98 -3.79 34.33 0.13
CA LYS A 98 -2.86 35.43 0.35
C LYS A 98 -2.99 36.01 1.77
N TRP A 99 -4.20 36.35 2.21
CA TRP A 99 -4.48 36.86 3.55
C TRP A 99 -4.04 35.89 4.66
N LEU A 100 -4.31 34.59 4.49
CA LEU A 100 -3.93 33.57 5.46
C LEU A 100 -2.40 33.36 5.53
N LEU A 101 -1.76 33.20 4.37
CA LEU A 101 -0.31 33.02 4.28
C LEU A 101 0.43 34.22 4.86
N GLU A 102 -0.13 35.44 4.70
CA GLU A 102 0.41 36.67 5.28
C GLU A 102 0.34 36.71 6.80
N ARG A 103 -0.68 36.08 7.41
CA ARG A 103 -1.02 36.22 8.84
C ARG A 103 -0.48 35.12 9.76
N GLU A 104 -0.34 33.87 9.29
CA GLU A 104 0.06 32.74 10.17
C GLU A 104 1.35 31.99 9.77
N LEU A 105 1.94 32.21 8.59
CA LEU A 105 3.13 31.44 8.14
C LEU A 105 4.43 32.26 8.13
N PRO A 106 5.56 31.72 8.66
CA PRO A 106 6.89 32.33 8.58
C PRO A 106 7.28 32.64 7.13
N SER A 107 7.95 33.76 6.90
CA SER A 107 8.29 34.28 5.56
C SER A 107 9.17 33.34 4.72
N MET A 108 9.97 32.46 5.35
CA MET A 108 10.91 31.56 4.65
C MET A 108 10.28 30.35 3.95
N GLY A 109 9.01 30.00 4.21
CA GLY A 109 8.37 28.81 3.63
C GLY A 109 7.26 29.07 2.60
N ARG A 110 6.88 30.33 2.37
CA ARG A 110 5.64 30.66 1.65
C ARG A 110 5.60 30.21 0.19
N LYS A 111 6.72 30.33 -0.54
CA LYS A 111 6.77 29.92 -1.97
C LYS A 111 6.69 28.40 -2.11
N THR A 112 7.45 27.66 -1.30
CA THR A 112 7.46 26.20 -1.29
C THR A 112 6.11 25.63 -0.88
N MET A 113 5.50 26.16 0.20
CA MET A 113 4.16 25.75 0.64
C MET A 113 3.10 26.03 -0.42
N LYS A 114 3.16 27.17 -1.12
CA LYS A 114 2.25 27.46 -2.25
C LYS A 114 2.39 26.43 -3.36
N SER A 115 3.62 26.10 -3.75
CA SER A 115 3.87 25.12 -4.81
C SER A 115 3.40 23.71 -4.42
N LEU A 116 3.70 23.26 -3.20
CA LEU A 116 3.27 21.97 -2.66
C LEU A 116 1.75 21.90 -2.49
N SER A 117 1.07 23.00 -2.19
CA SER A 117 -0.38 23.04 -2.05
C SER A 117 -1.15 23.22 -3.37
N SER A 118 -0.52 22.94 -4.52
CA SER A 118 -1.14 23.12 -5.83
C SER A 118 -1.89 21.85 -6.28
N LEU A 119 -3.14 22.03 -6.71
CA LEU A 119 -3.99 20.92 -7.17
C LEU A 119 -3.40 20.21 -8.42
N PRO A 120 -2.85 20.92 -9.42
CA PRO A 120 -2.24 20.25 -10.58
C PRO A 120 -1.04 19.39 -10.21
N LEU A 121 -0.21 19.82 -9.25
CA LEU A 121 0.91 19.02 -8.76
C LEU A 121 0.40 17.72 -8.13
N ALA A 122 -0.57 17.81 -7.21
CA ALA A 122 -1.13 16.62 -6.56
C ALA A 122 -1.75 15.63 -7.56
N ILE A 123 -2.47 16.12 -8.57
CA ILE A 123 -3.01 15.28 -9.64
C ILE A 123 -1.88 14.62 -10.45
N GLY A 124 -0.84 15.39 -10.79
CA GLY A 124 0.35 14.86 -11.46
C GLY A 124 1.07 13.78 -10.64
N GLU A 125 1.27 14.00 -9.34
CA GLU A 125 1.84 13.03 -8.41
C GLU A 125 1.04 11.72 -8.42
N LEU A 126 -0.29 11.80 -8.28
CA LEU A 126 -1.17 10.63 -8.30
C LEU A 126 -1.09 9.87 -9.63
N ILE A 127 -1.07 10.56 -10.77
CA ILE A 127 -0.95 9.93 -12.10
C ILE A 127 0.39 9.20 -12.22
N VAL A 128 1.49 9.82 -11.80
CA VAL A 128 2.83 9.20 -11.88
C VAL A 128 2.93 8.00 -10.94
N ILE A 129 2.41 8.09 -9.71
CA ILE A 129 2.34 6.96 -8.77
C ILE A 129 1.52 5.82 -9.36
N ALA A 130 0.36 6.13 -9.93
CA ALA A 130 -0.51 5.14 -10.56
C ALA A 130 0.18 4.46 -11.76
N GLY A 131 0.90 5.22 -12.58
CA GLY A 131 1.68 4.71 -13.71
C GLY A 131 2.76 3.72 -13.26
N PHE A 132 3.56 4.08 -12.25
CA PHE A 132 4.57 3.17 -11.69
C PHE A 132 3.94 1.95 -11.01
N SER A 133 2.81 2.11 -10.32
CA SER A 133 2.10 0.99 -9.68
C SER A 133 1.56 0.01 -10.73
N ALA A 134 1.03 0.51 -11.85
CA ALA A 134 0.61 -0.32 -12.96
C ALA A 134 1.80 -1.07 -13.59
N LEU A 135 2.93 -0.39 -13.79
CA LEU A 135 4.15 -1.01 -14.32
C LEU A 135 4.68 -2.12 -13.40
N GLY A 136 4.75 -1.86 -12.08
CA GLY A 136 5.16 -2.86 -11.08
C GLY A 136 4.16 -3.99 -10.85
N THR A 137 2.95 -3.88 -11.40
CA THR A 137 1.97 -4.98 -11.42
C THR A 137 2.17 -5.86 -12.66
N VAL A 138 2.61 -5.27 -13.78
CA VAL A 138 2.88 -5.98 -15.04
C VAL A 138 4.21 -6.73 -14.98
N ILE A 139 5.23 -6.14 -14.34
CA ILE A 139 6.55 -6.76 -14.17
C ILE A 139 6.57 -7.50 -12.83
N GLU A 140 6.89 -8.79 -12.85
CA GLU A 140 7.02 -9.60 -11.63
C GLU A 140 8.09 -8.99 -10.72
N GLN A 141 7.80 -8.92 -9.42
CA GLN A 141 8.67 -8.26 -8.44
C GLN A 141 9.54 -9.27 -7.68
N ASN A 142 10.75 -8.86 -7.30
CA ASN A 142 11.71 -9.57 -6.45
C ASN A 142 12.02 -11.01 -6.89
N LYS A 143 12.11 -11.27 -8.20
CA LYS A 143 12.54 -12.57 -8.73
C LYS A 143 14.07 -12.65 -8.81
N SER A 144 14.58 -13.85 -9.07
CA SER A 144 16.03 -14.05 -9.23
C SER A 144 16.51 -13.46 -10.56
N TYR A 145 17.79 -13.10 -10.63
CA TYR A 145 18.42 -12.65 -11.87
C TYR A 145 18.21 -13.63 -13.03
N ALA A 146 18.38 -14.93 -12.78
CA ALA A 146 18.18 -15.97 -13.79
C ALA A 146 16.75 -16.01 -14.33
N TRP A 147 15.76 -15.80 -13.45
CA TRP A 147 14.36 -15.74 -13.85
C TRP A 147 14.11 -14.55 -14.79
N TYR A 148 14.64 -13.36 -14.50
CA TYR A 148 14.48 -12.20 -15.40
C TYR A 148 15.22 -12.40 -16.72
N ALA A 149 16.42 -12.97 -16.71
CA ALA A 149 17.17 -13.26 -17.94
C ALA A 149 16.44 -14.24 -18.86
N GLU A 150 15.71 -15.21 -18.30
CA GLU A 150 14.90 -16.18 -19.04
C GLU A 150 13.59 -15.58 -19.57
N ASN A 151 12.89 -14.77 -18.76
CA ASN A 151 11.56 -14.25 -19.09
C ASN A 151 11.58 -12.93 -19.86
N TYR A 152 12.67 -12.16 -19.77
CA TYR A 152 12.87 -10.88 -20.46
C TYR A 152 14.20 -10.85 -21.23
N PRO A 153 14.39 -11.74 -22.22
CA PRO A 153 15.65 -11.88 -22.94
C PRO A 153 15.96 -10.65 -23.81
N THR A 154 17.24 -10.28 -23.92
CA THR A 154 17.71 -9.16 -24.75
C THR A 154 17.49 -9.39 -26.25
N GLU A 155 17.43 -10.66 -26.68
CA GLU A 155 17.22 -11.00 -28.11
C GLU A 155 15.79 -10.73 -28.59
N ASN A 156 14.79 -10.86 -27.69
CA ASN A 156 13.38 -10.63 -27.99
C ASN A 156 12.74 -9.81 -26.85
N PRO A 157 13.04 -8.50 -26.77
CA PRO A 157 12.56 -7.67 -25.69
C PRO A 157 11.03 -7.55 -25.71
N THR A 158 10.43 -7.55 -24.52
CA THR A 158 8.98 -7.38 -24.36
C THR A 158 8.59 -5.98 -24.82
N PHE A 159 7.53 -5.87 -25.62
CA PHE A 159 7.13 -4.62 -26.31
C PHE A 159 8.23 -3.98 -27.20
N GLY A 160 9.30 -4.71 -27.53
CA GLY A 160 10.38 -4.25 -28.39
C GLY A 160 11.45 -3.39 -27.71
N PHE A 161 11.31 -3.10 -26.41
CA PHE A 161 12.28 -2.27 -25.67
C PHE A 161 12.48 -2.65 -24.19
N ILE A 162 11.66 -3.56 -23.63
CA ILE A 162 11.78 -3.99 -22.23
C ILE A 162 12.55 -5.31 -22.18
N ASP A 163 13.81 -5.23 -21.79
CA ASP A 163 14.70 -6.36 -21.52
C ASP A 163 15.11 -6.41 -20.04
N PHE A 164 15.67 -7.54 -19.61
CA PHE A 164 16.07 -7.72 -18.21
C PHE A 164 17.10 -6.67 -17.71
N PRO A 165 18.09 -6.18 -18.49
CA PRO A 165 19.00 -5.14 -18.03
C PRO A 165 18.27 -3.84 -17.72
N LEU A 166 17.36 -3.39 -18.59
CA LEU A 166 16.56 -2.18 -18.33
C LEU A 166 15.74 -2.31 -17.04
N ILE A 167 15.10 -3.47 -16.85
CA ILE A 167 14.31 -3.76 -15.65
C ILE A 167 15.17 -3.62 -14.39
N LEU A 168 16.34 -4.27 -14.36
CA LEU A 168 17.20 -4.30 -13.18
C LEU A 168 17.92 -2.97 -12.94
N ASP A 169 18.39 -2.30 -14.00
CA ASP A 169 19.13 -1.03 -13.90
C ASP A 169 18.24 0.12 -13.38
N LEU A 170 16.96 0.12 -13.78
CA LEU A 170 15.97 1.09 -13.30
C LEU A 170 15.29 0.66 -12.00
N GLY A 171 15.60 -0.54 -11.48
CA GLY A 171 14.96 -1.12 -10.30
C GLY A 171 13.46 -1.32 -10.46
N LEU A 172 13.00 -1.68 -11.67
CA LEU A 172 11.60 -1.99 -11.96
C LEU A 172 11.17 -3.34 -11.38
N ASP A 173 12.12 -4.22 -11.05
CA ASP A 173 11.92 -5.48 -10.32
C ASP A 173 11.58 -5.28 -8.83
N HIS A 174 11.86 -4.11 -8.26
CA HIS A 174 11.58 -3.78 -6.86
C HIS A 174 11.05 -2.35 -6.70
N ILE A 175 10.20 -1.92 -7.63
CA ILE A 175 9.80 -0.51 -7.84
C ILE A 175 9.25 0.17 -6.58
N TYR A 176 8.53 -0.58 -5.76
CA TYR A 176 7.88 -0.08 -4.54
C TYR A 176 8.87 0.33 -3.44
N THR A 177 10.13 -0.11 -3.56
CA THR A 177 11.21 0.19 -2.61
C THR A 177 12.26 1.14 -3.20
N THR A 178 12.20 1.39 -4.51
CA THR A 178 13.17 2.23 -5.21
C THR A 178 13.06 3.69 -4.77
N TRP A 179 14.20 4.38 -4.68
CA TRP A 179 14.28 5.72 -4.10
C TRP A 179 13.35 6.74 -4.76
N TYR A 180 13.13 6.66 -6.08
CA TYR A 180 12.24 7.58 -6.79
C TYR A 180 10.78 7.39 -6.42
N PHE A 181 10.33 6.14 -6.25
CA PHE A 181 8.95 5.83 -5.86
C PHE A 181 8.70 6.25 -4.41
N VAL A 182 9.64 5.93 -3.51
CA VAL A 182 9.59 6.36 -2.11
C VAL A 182 9.62 7.89 -1.99
N SER A 183 10.45 8.57 -2.78
CA SER A 183 10.50 10.04 -2.83
C SER A 183 9.19 10.64 -3.33
N LEU A 184 8.56 10.01 -4.32
CA LEU A 184 7.27 10.42 -4.87
C LEU A 184 6.14 10.27 -3.84
N LEU A 185 6.13 9.17 -3.06
CA LEU A 185 5.21 9.01 -1.94
C LEU A 185 5.45 10.05 -0.84
N ALA A 186 6.71 10.33 -0.50
CA ALA A 186 7.05 11.36 0.48
C ALA A 186 6.60 12.75 0.01
N LEU A 187 6.78 13.05 -1.29
CA LEU A 187 6.32 14.29 -1.90
C LEU A 187 4.79 14.41 -1.86
N LEU A 188 4.06 13.34 -2.19
CA LEU A 188 2.60 13.29 -2.06
C LEU A 188 2.16 13.55 -0.61
N GLY A 189 2.82 12.95 0.38
CA GLY A 189 2.56 13.20 1.79
C GLY A 189 2.77 14.68 2.18
N ALA A 190 3.84 15.30 1.65
CA ALA A 190 4.11 16.72 1.85
C ALA A 190 3.05 17.61 1.17
N SER A 191 2.63 17.26 -0.04
CA SER A 191 1.57 17.92 -0.82
C SER A 191 0.22 17.89 -0.08
N LEU A 192 -0.19 16.71 0.41
CA LEU A 192 -1.41 16.53 1.23
C LEU A 192 -1.35 17.33 2.53
N THR A 193 -0.21 17.31 3.22
CA THR A 193 -0.01 18.09 4.45
C THR A 193 -0.08 19.59 4.16
N ALA A 194 0.59 20.06 3.11
CA ALA A 194 0.55 21.46 2.70
C ALA A 194 -0.86 21.91 2.33
N CYS A 195 -1.60 21.12 1.53
CA CYS A 195 -3.00 21.38 1.20
C CYS A 195 -3.89 21.45 2.45
N THR A 196 -3.67 20.57 3.43
CA THR A 196 -4.44 20.55 4.68
C THR A 196 -4.21 21.82 5.49
N VAL A 197 -2.95 22.24 5.64
CA VAL A 197 -2.59 23.44 6.41
C VAL A 197 -3.04 24.73 5.72
N THR A 198 -2.87 24.84 4.40
CA THR A 198 -3.14 26.10 3.69
C THR A 198 -4.59 26.27 3.25
N ARG A 199 -5.33 25.18 3.00
CA ARG A 199 -6.70 25.23 2.48
C ARG A 199 -7.74 24.74 3.48
N GLN A 200 -7.51 23.58 4.09
CA GLN A 200 -8.55 22.91 4.89
C GLN A 200 -8.66 23.46 6.33
N TRP A 201 -7.54 23.72 6.99
CA TRP A 201 -7.50 24.29 8.34
C TRP A 201 -8.20 25.66 8.48
N PRO A 202 -8.04 26.60 7.53
CA PRO A 202 -8.81 27.84 7.53
C PRO A 202 -10.31 27.63 7.36
N VAL A 203 -10.74 26.72 6.47
CA VAL A 203 -12.16 26.42 6.27
C VAL A 203 -12.80 25.96 7.58
N TRP A 204 -12.10 25.14 8.37
CA TRP A 204 -12.54 24.77 9.71
C TRP A 204 -12.68 25.98 10.64
N LYS A 205 -11.67 26.86 10.70
CA LYS A 205 -11.71 28.10 11.50
C LYS A 205 -12.85 29.03 11.09
N LEU A 206 -13.19 29.11 9.80
CA LEU A 206 -14.28 29.94 9.29
C LEU A 206 -15.66 29.31 9.51
N ALA A 207 -15.79 28.01 9.31
CA ALA A 207 -17.05 27.32 9.54
C ALA A 207 -17.45 27.32 11.04
N ALA A 208 -16.46 27.44 11.93
CA ALA A 208 -16.70 27.68 13.36
C ALA A 208 -17.19 29.10 13.69
N LYS A 209 -17.21 30.04 12.72
CA LYS A 209 -17.68 31.41 12.92
C LYS A 209 -19.06 31.63 12.30
N TRP A 210 -20.01 31.97 13.15
CA TRP A 210 -21.39 32.29 12.82
C TRP A 210 -21.47 33.74 12.30
N LYS A 211 -21.58 33.92 10.97
CA LYS A 211 -21.64 35.26 10.36
C LYS A 211 -23.08 35.63 10.04
N PHE A 212 -23.62 36.58 10.79
CA PHE A 212 -24.90 37.22 10.49
C PHE A 212 -24.74 38.23 9.35
N LEU A 213 -25.69 38.25 8.43
CA LEU A 213 -25.76 39.23 7.36
C LEU A 213 -26.84 40.26 7.70
N ASP A 214 -26.64 41.49 7.23
CA ASP A 214 -27.44 42.65 7.64
C ASP A 214 -27.93 43.51 6.48
N ARG A 215 -27.58 43.16 5.24
CA ARG A 215 -27.99 43.91 4.05
C ARG A 215 -28.95 43.09 3.20
N ARG A 216 -30.16 43.64 2.99
CA ARG A 216 -31.18 43.11 2.06
C ARG A 216 -30.60 42.77 0.69
N ALA A 217 -29.83 43.70 0.11
CA ALA A 217 -29.20 43.50 -1.20
C ALA A 217 -28.26 42.30 -1.26
N THR A 218 -27.63 41.91 -0.13
CA THR A 218 -26.75 40.74 -0.07
C THR A 218 -27.53 39.42 -0.01
N LEU A 219 -28.72 39.42 0.61
CA LEU A 219 -29.59 38.24 0.66
C LEU A 219 -30.26 37.99 -0.68
N LEU A 220 -30.80 39.05 -1.30
CA LEU A 220 -31.46 38.97 -2.61
C LEU A 220 -30.51 38.69 -3.77
N ALA A 221 -29.19 38.77 -3.55
CA ALA A 221 -28.17 38.40 -4.52
C ALA A 221 -27.74 36.93 -4.42
N MET A 222 -28.32 36.15 -3.50
CA MET A 222 -28.02 34.71 -3.37
C MET A 222 -28.79 33.88 -4.40
N ASP A 223 -28.29 32.68 -4.68
CA ASP A 223 -28.89 31.73 -5.63
C ASP A 223 -30.37 31.48 -5.30
N GLU A 224 -30.68 31.28 -4.01
CA GLU A 224 -32.06 31.15 -3.51
C GLU A 224 -32.35 32.34 -2.59
N SER A 225 -33.36 33.13 -2.92
CA SER A 225 -33.77 34.26 -2.09
C SER A 225 -35.22 34.62 -2.30
N GLU A 226 -35.87 35.04 -1.22
CA GLU A 226 -37.28 35.41 -1.25
C GLU A 226 -37.57 36.49 -0.20
N SER A 227 -38.56 37.34 -0.49
CA SER A 227 -39.08 38.32 0.45
C SER A 227 -40.51 37.93 0.78
N VAL A 228 -40.75 37.40 1.99
CA VAL A 228 -42.07 36.96 2.42
C VAL A 228 -42.73 38.09 3.22
N PRO A 229 -43.80 38.72 2.69
CA PRO A 229 -44.53 39.74 3.42
C PRO A 229 -45.36 39.12 4.54
N ARG A 230 -45.74 39.93 5.54
CA ARG A 230 -46.61 39.52 6.66
C ARG A 230 -46.08 38.30 7.43
N ALA A 231 -44.76 38.21 7.62
CA ALA A 231 -44.10 37.07 8.22
C ALA A 231 -43.21 37.49 9.40
N ARG A 232 -43.04 36.57 10.36
CA ARG A 232 -42.17 36.75 11.52
C ARG A 232 -40.94 35.86 11.44
N LEU A 233 -39.80 36.44 11.79
CA LEU A 233 -38.52 35.74 11.85
C LEU A 233 -38.53 34.59 12.88
N SER A 234 -39.32 34.72 13.95
CA SER A 234 -39.48 33.67 14.97
C SER A 234 -40.04 32.38 14.37
N ASP A 235 -41.07 32.47 13.55
CA ASP A 235 -41.78 31.29 13.05
C ASP A 235 -40.95 30.61 11.97
N PHE A 236 -40.32 31.41 11.11
CA PHE A 236 -39.34 30.89 10.16
C PHE A 236 -38.16 30.21 10.87
N SER A 237 -37.70 30.75 12.01
CA SER A 237 -36.63 30.15 12.81
C SER A 237 -37.04 28.80 13.39
N GLU A 238 -38.29 28.66 13.84
CA GLU A 238 -38.83 27.44 14.42
C GLU A 238 -39.04 26.36 13.35
N LEU A 239 -39.55 26.73 12.17
CA LEU A 239 -39.71 25.82 11.04
C LEU A 239 -38.37 25.28 10.53
N LEU A 240 -37.35 26.14 10.44
CA LEU A 240 -35.99 25.71 10.11
C LEU A 240 -35.43 24.74 11.15
N ALA A 241 -35.61 25.03 12.44
CA ALA A 241 -35.18 24.15 13.52
C ALA A 241 -35.89 22.79 13.46
N ALA A 242 -37.20 22.77 13.16
CA ALA A 242 -37.98 21.54 12.98
C ALA A 242 -37.49 20.68 11.80
N ARG A 243 -36.92 21.30 10.76
CA ARG A 243 -36.28 20.63 9.61
C ARG A 243 -34.81 20.24 9.86
N GLY A 244 -34.32 20.42 11.08
CA GLY A 244 -32.98 19.99 11.52
C GLY A 244 -31.87 21.00 11.22
N TYR A 245 -32.21 22.26 10.93
CA TYR A 245 -31.21 23.33 10.88
C TYR A 245 -30.81 23.75 12.30
N GLN A 246 -29.53 24.06 12.49
CA GLN A 246 -29.07 24.74 13.70
C GLN A 246 -29.26 26.24 13.49
N VAL A 247 -30.17 26.85 14.25
CA VAL A 247 -30.62 28.23 14.03
C VAL A 247 -30.10 29.17 15.13
N PHE A 248 -29.61 30.33 14.71
CA PHE A 248 -29.04 31.35 15.57
C PHE A 248 -29.72 32.67 15.25
N VAL A 249 -30.30 33.30 16.27
CA VAL A 249 -31.03 34.56 16.15
C VAL A 249 -30.31 35.62 16.96
N LYS A 250 -30.17 36.82 16.40
CA LYS A 250 -29.58 37.99 17.06
C LYS A 250 -30.35 39.24 16.68
N GLY A 251 -31.31 39.63 17.53
CA GLY A 251 -32.25 40.71 17.22
C GLY A 251 -33.07 40.36 15.99
N GLU A 252 -33.11 41.25 15.00
CA GLU A 252 -33.83 41.09 13.73
C GLU A 252 -33.06 40.26 12.68
N LYS A 253 -32.00 39.56 13.06
CA LYS A 253 -31.13 38.81 12.15
C LYS A 253 -31.08 37.34 12.53
N MET A 254 -31.10 36.47 11.53
CA MET A 254 -30.98 35.03 11.69
C MET A 254 -29.87 34.48 10.79
N TYR A 255 -29.16 33.48 11.31
CA TYR A 255 -28.30 32.59 10.54
C TYR A 255 -28.60 31.14 10.95
N ALA A 256 -28.78 30.27 9.96
CA ALA A 256 -29.02 28.86 10.16
C ALA A 256 -28.14 28.01 9.24
N PHE A 257 -27.76 26.82 9.67
CA PHE A 257 -27.12 25.86 8.78
C PHE A 257 -27.51 24.41 9.07
N LYS A 258 -27.33 23.55 8.08
CA LYS A 258 -27.48 22.10 8.16
C LYS A 258 -26.27 21.41 7.53
N GLY A 259 -25.92 20.21 8.00
CA GLY A 259 -24.90 19.36 7.36
C GLY A 259 -23.45 19.85 7.42
N LEU A 260 -23.05 20.55 8.49
CA LEU A 260 -21.66 21.04 8.66
C LEU A 260 -20.60 19.93 8.53
N ILE A 261 -20.93 18.71 8.94
CA ILE A 261 -20.01 17.56 8.85
C ILE A 261 -19.59 17.27 7.41
N GLY A 262 -20.47 17.44 6.42
CA GLY A 262 -20.13 17.23 5.01
C GLY A 262 -19.14 18.25 4.47
N ARG A 263 -19.18 19.48 4.99
CA ARG A 263 -18.20 20.53 4.69
C ARG A 263 -16.82 20.25 5.29
N LEU A 264 -16.77 19.63 6.47
CA LEU A 264 -15.51 19.35 7.19
C LEU A 264 -14.92 17.97 6.86
N ALA A 265 -15.72 17.05 6.32
CA ALA A 265 -15.30 15.69 5.98
C ALA A 265 -14.04 15.59 5.09
N PRO A 266 -13.78 16.49 4.12
CA PRO A 266 -12.53 16.47 3.34
C PRO A 266 -11.24 16.61 4.20
N ILE A 267 -11.31 17.27 5.36
CA ILE A 267 -10.19 17.29 6.33
C ILE A 267 -9.90 15.86 6.82
N GLY A 268 -10.96 15.12 7.14
CA GLY A 268 -10.89 13.72 7.55
C GLY A 268 -10.33 12.81 6.47
N VAL A 269 -10.70 13.04 5.20
CA VAL A 269 -10.14 12.31 4.05
C VAL A 269 -8.63 12.50 3.94
N HIS A 270 -8.15 13.74 4.04
CA HIS A 270 -6.71 14.02 4.02
C HIS A 270 -5.98 13.38 5.21
N ALA A 271 -6.55 13.48 6.42
CA ALA A 271 -5.99 12.83 7.60
C ALA A 271 -5.91 11.31 7.41
N ALA A 272 -6.98 10.69 6.91
CA ALA A 272 -7.02 9.27 6.62
C ALA A 272 -5.96 8.83 5.62
N LEU A 273 -5.78 9.57 4.52
CA LEU A 273 -4.72 9.32 3.53
C LEU A 273 -3.32 9.44 4.14
N LEU A 274 -3.08 10.46 4.98
CA LEU A 274 -1.81 10.63 5.69
C LEU A 274 -1.54 9.52 6.70
N PHE A 275 -2.56 9.02 7.40
CA PHE A 275 -2.45 7.86 8.29
C PHE A 275 -2.12 6.58 7.51
N THR A 276 -2.76 6.36 6.36
CA THR A 276 -2.46 5.21 5.49
C THR A 276 -1.03 5.27 4.96
N LEU A 277 -0.60 6.42 4.44
CA LEU A 277 0.75 6.62 3.92
C LEU A 277 1.81 6.51 5.02
N GLY A 278 1.57 7.15 6.17
CA GLY A 278 2.46 7.10 7.33
C GLY A 278 2.56 5.69 7.92
N GLY A 279 1.46 4.95 7.99
CA GLY A 279 1.44 3.55 8.40
C GLY A 279 2.22 2.65 7.44
N ALA A 280 2.03 2.81 6.13
CA ALA A 280 2.80 2.07 5.13
C ALA A 280 4.30 2.38 5.22
N ALA A 281 4.67 3.65 5.35
CA ALA A 281 6.06 4.07 5.55
C ALA A 281 6.65 3.51 6.84
N TYR A 282 5.89 3.49 7.93
CA TYR A 282 6.33 2.91 9.21
C TYR A 282 6.54 1.39 9.11
N SER A 283 5.66 0.66 8.41
CA SER A 283 5.87 -0.76 8.12
C SER A 283 7.08 -1.00 7.22
N GLY A 284 7.27 -0.21 6.17
CA GLY A 284 8.41 -0.37 5.25
C GLY A 284 9.76 -0.08 5.92
N LEU A 285 9.82 0.92 6.80
CA LEU A 285 11.06 1.32 7.48
C LEU A 285 11.32 0.55 8.77
N GLY A 286 10.29 0.09 9.47
CA GLY A 286 10.40 -0.58 10.77
C GLY A 286 10.13 -2.09 10.72
N GLY A 287 9.62 -2.60 9.60
CA GLY A 287 9.26 -3.99 9.45
C GLY A 287 10.46 -4.93 9.31
N LEU A 288 10.19 -6.21 9.52
CA LEU A 288 11.13 -7.32 9.37
C LEU A 288 10.43 -8.42 8.59
N SER A 289 11.15 -9.09 7.69
CA SER A 289 10.63 -10.25 6.98
C SER A 289 11.71 -11.31 6.78
N GLY A 290 11.29 -12.55 6.53
CA GLY A 290 12.19 -13.62 6.11
C GLY A 290 11.43 -14.92 5.89
N SER A 291 12.05 -15.85 5.20
CA SER A 291 11.49 -17.17 4.92
C SER A 291 12.41 -18.25 5.45
N MET A 292 11.81 -19.34 5.93
CA MET A 292 12.55 -20.52 6.39
C MET A 292 11.84 -21.80 5.97
N MET A 293 12.64 -22.78 5.56
CA MET A 293 12.22 -24.16 5.35
C MET A 293 12.65 -25.00 6.56
N VAL A 294 11.68 -25.52 7.30
CA VAL A 294 11.92 -26.18 8.58
C VAL A 294 11.40 -27.62 8.52
N PRO A 295 12.27 -28.63 8.67
CA PRO A 295 11.85 -30.03 8.69
C PRO A 295 10.84 -30.34 9.79
N ASP A 296 9.95 -31.27 9.52
CA ASP A 296 9.02 -31.79 10.51
C ASP A 296 9.75 -32.43 11.71
N GLY A 297 9.29 -32.10 12.92
CA GLY A 297 9.90 -32.47 14.20
C GLY A 297 11.10 -31.60 14.62
N SER A 298 11.47 -30.58 13.83
CA SER A 298 12.57 -29.67 14.18
C SER A 298 12.07 -28.32 14.72
N SER A 299 13.00 -27.54 15.28
CA SER A 299 12.72 -26.22 15.84
C SER A 299 13.68 -25.16 15.31
N PHE A 300 13.24 -23.91 15.32
CA PHE A 300 14.07 -22.75 14.99
C PHE A 300 13.80 -21.59 15.94
N GLU A 301 14.73 -20.65 16.05
CA GLU A 301 14.52 -19.39 16.79
C GLU A 301 13.84 -18.35 15.89
N ILE A 302 12.80 -17.67 16.39
CA ILE A 302 12.06 -16.67 15.58
C ILE A 302 13.00 -15.61 15.00
N GLY A 303 13.98 -15.17 15.78
CA GLY A 303 14.96 -14.17 15.38
C GLY A 303 15.84 -14.59 14.21
N SER A 304 16.16 -15.88 14.05
CA SER A 304 16.97 -16.36 12.93
C SER A 304 16.22 -16.33 11.59
N GLY A 305 14.88 -16.34 11.64
CA GLY A 305 14.02 -16.22 10.46
C GLY A 305 13.67 -14.81 10.05
N LEU A 306 14.07 -13.80 10.82
CA LEU A 306 13.78 -12.40 10.55
C LEU A 306 15.02 -11.67 10.06
N THR A 307 14.93 -11.05 8.90
CA THR A 307 16.00 -10.21 8.36
C THR A 307 15.70 -8.73 8.60
N ARG A 308 16.74 -7.98 8.95
CA ARG A 308 16.65 -6.53 9.15
C ARG A 308 16.88 -5.82 7.82
N GLY A 309 15.81 -5.26 7.25
CA GLY A 309 15.88 -4.47 6.02
C GLY A 309 16.29 -3.01 6.22
N SER A 310 16.16 -2.46 7.43
CA SER A 310 16.39 -1.04 7.73
C SER A 310 17.00 -0.83 9.12
N LEU A 311 17.74 0.27 9.28
CA LEU A 311 18.31 0.69 10.57
C LEU A 311 17.24 1.04 11.62
N LEU A 312 16.01 1.34 11.19
CA LEU A 312 14.88 1.66 12.06
C LEU A 312 14.14 0.41 12.55
N SER A 313 14.39 -0.77 11.98
CA SER A 313 13.72 -1.99 12.39
C SER A 313 14.27 -2.53 13.71
N SER A 314 13.39 -2.74 14.67
CA SER A 314 13.71 -3.33 15.98
C SER A 314 13.25 -4.77 16.05
N MET A 315 14.07 -5.65 16.65
CA MET A 315 13.68 -7.04 16.87
C MET A 315 12.58 -7.12 17.93
N PRO A 316 11.49 -7.87 17.69
CA PRO A 316 10.43 -8.03 18.66
C PRO A 316 10.92 -8.84 19.86
N GLY A 317 10.32 -8.62 21.04
CA GLY A 317 10.71 -9.35 22.26
C GLY A 317 10.55 -10.87 22.14
N VAL A 318 9.62 -11.33 21.29
CA VAL A 318 9.39 -12.75 21.00
C VAL A 318 10.49 -13.37 20.13
N ALA A 319 11.40 -12.58 19.55
CA ALA A 319 12.45 -13.08 18.65
C ALA A 319 13.34 -14.16 19.28
N LYS A 320 13.54 -14.14 20.61
CA LYS A 320 14.32 -15.16 21.33
C LYS A 320 13.58 -16.48 21.58
N SER A 321 12.29 -16.53 21.26
CA SER A 321 11.46 -17.71 21.46
C SER A 321 11.69 -18.68 20.30
N SER A 322 11.59 -19.98 20.57
CA SER A 322 11.69 -21.01 19.55
C SER A 322 10.31 -21.42 19.04
N VAL A 323 10.23 -21.77 17.77
CA VAL A 323 9.06 -22.41 17.17
C VAL A 323 9.41 -23.86 16.90
N GLN A 324 8.63 -24.77 17.46
CA GLN A 324 8.69 -26.20 17.20
C GLN A 324 7.67 -26.54 16.12
N VAL A 325 8.10 -27.25 15.08
CA VAL A 325 7.21 -27.91 14.12
C VAL A 325 6.87 -29.27 14.70
N ASN A 326 5.62 -29.44 15.14
CA ASN A 326 5.16 -30.67 15.75
C ASN A 326 4.71 -31.70 14.71
N ASP A 327 4.09 -31.22 13.63
CA ASP A 327 3.55 -32.02 12.54
C ASP A 327 3.41 -31.17 11.27
N PHE A 328 3.59 -31.79 10.11
CA PHE A 328 3.38 -31.17 8.80
C PHE A 328 2.61 -32.14 7.89
N THR A 329 1.44 -31.71 7.41
CA THR A 329 0.56 -32.54 6.57
C THR A 329 0.12 -31.82 5.30
N ILE A 330 -0.17 -32.59 4.25
CA ILE A 330 -0.63 -32.09 2.96
C ILE A 330 -1.91 -32.82 2.56
N ASP A 331 -2.92 -32.04 2.21
CA ASP A 331 -4.14 -32.53 1.57
C ASP A 331 -3.99 -32.48 0.06
N TYR A 332 -4.40 -33.57 -0.60
CA TYR A 332 -4.38 -33.70 -2.06
C TYR A 332 -5.80 -33.73 -2.62
N LEU A 333 -5.98 -33.10 -3.76
CA LEU A 333 -7.17 -33.27 -4.59
C LEU A 333 -7.18 -34.69 -5.21
N PRO A 334 -8.35 -35.20 -5.66
CA PRO A 334 -8.43 -36.51 -6.32
C PRO A 334 -7.55 -36.65 -7.58
N ASN A 335 -7.17 -35.52 -8.20
CA ASN A 335 -6.26 -35.47 -9.34
C ASN A 335 -4.77 -35.47 -8.96
N GLY A 336 -4.45 -35.57 -7.66
CA GLY A 336 -3.08 -35.60 -7.13
C GLY A 336 -2.45 -34.21 -6.92
N GLN A 337 -3.14 -33.11 -7.22
CA GLN A 337 -2.63 -31.76 -6.95
C GLN A 337 -2.74 -31.41 -5.46
N VAL A 338 -1.81 -30.62 -4.96
CA VAL A 338 -1.84 -30.10 -3.58
C VAL A 338 -3.04 -29.18 -3.41
N SER A 339 -3.93 -29.51 -2.47
CA SER A 339 -5.09 -28.70 -2.10
C SER A 339 -4.74 -27.70 -1.00
N GLN A 340 -4.07 -28.18 0.04
CA GLN A 340 -3.75 -27.41 1.24
C GLN A 340 -2.59 -28.07 1.98
N PHE A 341 -1.83 -27.30 2.74
CA PHE A 341 -0.85 -27.82 3.67
C PHE A 341 -1.12 -27.25 5.07
N TYR A 342 -0.81 -28.04 6.09
CA TYR A 342 -1.01 -27.70 7.48
C TYR A 342 0.29 -27.89 8.24
N SER A 343 0.61 -26.96 9.13
CA SER A 343 1.71 -27.09 10.08
C SER A 343 1.19 -26.87 11.48
N ASP A 344 1.39 -27.85 12.36
CA ASP A 344 1.15 -27.66 13.78
C ASP A 344 2.38 -27.08 14.46
N LEU A 345 2.27 -25.85 14.95
CA LEU A 345 3.37 -25.09 15.50
C LEU A 345 3.18 -24.81 16.98
N SER A 346 4.19 -25.09 17.80
CA SER A 346 4.28 -24.66 19.20
C SER A 346 5.34 -23.56 19.34
N VAL A 347 4.96 -22.43 19.93
CA VAL A 347 5.90 -21.35 20.29
C VAL A 347 6.29 -21.53 21.74
N VAL A 348 7.59 -21.68 21.97
CA VAL A 348 8.18 -21.98 23.28
C VAL A 348 9.06 -20.81 23.68
N ASP A 349 8.84 -20.29 24.89
CA ASP A 349 9.64 -19.19 25.42
C ASP A 349 11.09 -19.65 25.73
N PRO A 350 12.03 -18.72 25.96
CA PRO A 350 13.41 -19.08 26.33
C PRO A 350 13.54 -19.88 27.64
N LYS A 351 12.46 -19.99 28.43
CA LYS A 351 12.41 -20.76 29.68
C LYS A 351 11.82 -22.16 29.47
N GLY A 352 11.49 -22.54 28.24
CA GLY A 352 10.93 -23.85 27.88
C GLY A 352 9.42 -23.97 28.06
N LYS A 353 8.70 -22.87 28.33
CA LYS A 353 7.24 -22.89 28.47
C LYS A 353 6.56 -22.65 27.13
N GLU A 354 5.64 -23.54 26.76
CA GLU A 354 4.78 -23.35 25.60
C GLU A 354 3.85 -22.13 25.82
N MET A 355 4.01 -21.12 24.97
CA MET A 355 3.25 -19.88 25.00
C MET A 355 1.96 -19.97 24.18
N SER A 356 2.03 -20.70 23.06
CA SER A 356 0.94 -20.82 22.10
C SER A 356 1.18 -22.03 21.23
N ARG A 357 0.12 -22.78 20.90
CA ARG A 357 0.14 -23.83 19.90
C ARG A 357 -1.00 -23.59 18.92
N LYS A 358 -0.71 -23.73 17.63
CA LYS A 358 -1.69 -23.51 16.56
C LYS A 358 -1.31 -24.28 15.32
N THR A 359 -2.30 -24.97 14.75
CA THR A 359 -2.24 -25.47 13.38
C THR A 359 -2.53 -24.33 12.40
N ILE A 360 -1.56 -24.03 11.54
CA ILE A 360 -1.65 -23.00 10.50
C ILE A 360 -1.85 -23.63 9.12
N SER A 361 -2.38 -22.84 8.19
CA SER A 361 -2.55 -23.22 6.78
C SER A 361 -2.44 -21.97 5.90
N VAL A 362 -2.54 -22.12 4.57
CA VAL A 362 -2.64 -20.94 3.68
C VAL A 362 -3.79 -20.04 4.16
N ASN A 363 -3.52 -18.74 4.28
CA ASN A 363 -4.43 -17.70 4.81
C ASN A 363 -4.82 -17.80 6.30
N VAL A 364 -4.34 -18.79 7.04
CA VAL A 364 -4.58 -18.93 8.49
C VAL A 364 -3.25 -18.86 9.24
N PRO A 365 -2.68 -17.65 9.43
CA PRO A 365 -1.36 -17.51 10.04
C PRO A 365 -1.38 -17.63 11.56
N LEU A 366 -0.21 -17.89 12.15
CA LEU A 366 0.04 -17.75 13.58
C LEU A 366 0.57 -16.34 13.87
N ARG A 367 -0.04 -15.64 14.83
CA ARG A 367 0.32 -14.28 15.23
C ARG A 367 0.71 -14.27 16.70
N ILE A 368 1.94 -13.86 17.02
CA ILE A 368 2.42 -13.79 18.40
C ILE A 368 3.48 -12.70 18.54
N GLY A 369 3.37 -11.88 19.59
CA GLY A 369 4.42 -10.92 19.96
C GLY A 369 4.83 -9.93 18.85
N GLY A 370 3.93 -9.57 17.94
CA GLY A 370 4.20 -8.70 16.79
C GLY A 370 4.72 -9.41 15.53
N VAL A 371 4.99 -10.72 15.60
CA VAL A 371 5.40 -11.56 14.48
C VAL A 371 4.20 -12.33 13.95
N THR A 372 4.05 -12.35 12.62
CA THR A 372 3.10 -13.19 11.91
C THR A 372 3.86 -14.23 11.10
N MET A 373 3.53 -15.51 11.31
CA MET A 373 4.05 -16.64 10.57
C MET A 373 2.99 -17.12 9.58
N TYR A 374 3.27 -16.97 8.30
CA TYR A 374 2.45 -17.46 7.20
C TYR A 374 3.02 -18.77 6.69
N GLN A 375 2.12 -19.69 6.36
CA GLN A 375 2.48 -20.87 5.61
C GLN A 375 2.50 -20.52 4.12
N THR A 376 3.66 -20.64 3.49
CA THR A 376 3.87 -20.21 2.09
C THR A 376 4.40 -21.32 1.20
N ASP A 377 5.12 -22.29 1.75
CA ASP A 377 5.76 -23.33 0.96
C ASP A 377 5.89 -24.68 1.68
N TRP A 378 6.44 -25.69 1.00
CA TRP A 378 6.77 -27.02 1.50
C TRP A 378 7.91 -27.66 0.70
N ALA A 379 8.67 -28.56 1.32
CA ALA A 379 9.67 -29.39 0.64
C ALA A 379 9.77 -30.80 1.25
N LEU A 380 10.45 -31.71 0.55
CA LEU A 380 10.86 -33.00 1.12
C LEU A 380 12.23 -32.85 1.79
N SER A 381 12.35 -33.23 3.07
CA SER A 381 13.61 -33.12 3.83
C SER A 381 14.42 -34.41 3.81
N SER A 382 13.77 -35.52 4.08
CA SER A 382 14.43 -36.81 4.21
C SER A 382 13.47 -37.96 3.95
N MET A 383 14.02 -39.12 3.60
CA MET A 383 13.28 -40.35 3.41
C MET A 383 13.94 -41.47 4.19
N GLN A 384 13.14 -42.27 4.87
CA GLN A 384 13.60 -43.51 5.49
C GLN A 384 13.65 -44.64 4.46
N VAL A 385 14.77 -45.35 4.39
CA VAL A 385 14.93 -46.51 3.52
C VAL A 385 15.53 -47.64 4.32
N THR A 386 14.83 -48.78 4.37
CA THR A 386 15.35 -50.01 4.98
C THR A 386 15.94 -50.90 3.90
N VAL A 387 17.21 -51.26 4.06
CA VAL A 387 17.97 -52.03 3.08
C VAL A 387 18.24 -53.43 3.64
N GLN A 388 17.90 -54.45 2.86
CA GLN A 388 18.15 -55.86 3.17
C GLN A 388 18.96 -56.50 2.03
N LYS A 389 19.99 -57.29 2.36
CA LYS A 389 20.73 -58.07 1.36
C LYS A 389 19.87 -59.24 0.90
N ALA A 390 19.81 -59.50 -0.41
CA ALA A 390 18.87 -60.47 -0.97
C ALA A 390 19.11 -61.95 -0.57
N ASN A 391 20.29 -62.30 -0.03
CA ASN A 391 20.75 -63.70 0.16
C ASN A 391 20.80 -64.22 1.61
N GLU A 392 20.11 -63.61 2.57
CA GLU A 392 19.93 -64.25 3.90
C GLU A 392 18.64 -65.08 3.90
N GLU A 393 18.70 -66.30 3.34
CA GLU A 393 17.68 -67.32 3.55
C GLU A 393 17.77 -67.86 4.98
N GLY A 394 16.74 -67.59 5.78
CA GLY A 394 16.58 -68.18 7.11
C GLY A 394 17.11 -67.31 8.25
N GLY A 395 16.23 -66.46 8.78
CA GLY A 395 16.41 -65.78 10.06
C GLY A 395 16.51 -64.27 9.91
N SER A 396 15.42 -63.57 10.22
CA SER A 396 15.43 -62.24 10.85
C SER A 396 16.63 -61.32 10.56
N GLY A 397 16.99 -61.14 9.30
CA GLY A 397 18.01 -60.18 8.89
C GLY A 397 17.46 -58.79 9.16
N ALA A 398 17.86 -58.18 10.27
CA ALA A 398 17.47 -56.84 10.63
C ALA A 398 18.02 -55.90 9.55
N GLY A 399 17.19 -55.55 8.57
CA GLY A 399 17.56 -54.58 7.54
C GLY A 399 17.99 -53.27 8.20
N ASN A 400 19.05 -52.66 7.70
CA ASN A 400 19.51 -51.39 8.22
C ASN A 400 18.61 -50.28 7.68
N THR A 401 18.04 -49.48 8.58
CA THR A 401 17.26 -48.29 8.21
C THR A 401 18.14 -47.07 8.15
N TYR A 402 18.13 -46.40 7.01
CA TYR A 402 18.86 -45.16 6.75
C TYR A 402 17.87 -44.01 6.61
N VAL A 403 18.20 -42.85 7.19
CA VAL A 403 17.50 -41.58 6.96
C VAL A 403 18.30 -40.80 5.93
N LEU A 404 17.85 -40.82 4.68
CA LEU A 404 18.57 -40.19 3.58
C LEU A 404 18.02 -38.77 3.37
N PRO A 405 18.88 -37.73 3.33
CA PRO A 405 18.44 -36.37 3.02
C PRO A 405 17.99 -36.29 1.56
N MET A 406 16.94 -35.53 1.30
CA MET A 406 16.43 -35.29 -0.04
C MET A 406 16.83 -33.89 -0.52
N ALA A 407 17.47 -33.80 -1.68
CA ALA A 407 17.88 -32.54 -2.28
C ALA A 407 16.88 -32.08 -3.34
N SER A 408 16.53 -30.79 -3.35
CA SER A 408 15.74 -30.22 -4.45
C SER A 408 16.54 -30.23 -5.76
N LEU A 409 15.89 -30.76 -6.79
CA LEU A 409 16.37 -30.80 -8.17
C LEU A 409 15.58 -29.84 -9.07
N GLU A 410 14.73 -28.98 -8.51
CA GLU A 410 13.96 -27.97 -9.24
C GLU A 410 14.90 -27.03 -10.01
N GLY A 411 14.57 -26.79 -11.29
CA GLY A 411 15.35 -25.93 -12.19
C GLY A 411 16.70 -26.52 -12.63
N LYS A 412 17.07 -27.73 -12.20
CA LYS A 412 18.30 -28.40 -12.64
C LYS A 412 17.99 -29.33 -13.81
N GLY A 413 18.89 -29.36 -14.80
CA GLY A 413 18.78 -30.29 -15.95
C GLY A 413 17.59 -30.05 -16.86
N GLY A 414 17.05 -28.83 -16.92
CA GLY A 414 15.92 -28.47 -17.77
C GLY A 414 14.56 -28.97 -17.27
N PHE A 415 14.48 -29.50 -16.04
CA PHE A 415 13.22 -29.94 -15.46
C PHE A 415 12.42 -28.77 -14.90
N GLN A 416 11.16 -28.65 -15.33
CA GLN A 416 10.20 -27.73 -14.75
C GLN A 416 9.29 -28.45 -13.76
N GLY A 417 9.27 -27.95 -12.52
CA GLY A 417 8.44 -28.47 -11.44
C GLY A 417 9.24 -28.99 -10.25
N ARG A 418 8.51 -29.33 -9.19
CA ARG A 418 9.09 -29.78 -7.92
C ARG A 418 9.49 -31.24 -7.99
N ILE A 419 10.75 -31.48 -7.69
CA ILE A 419 11.35 -32.81 -7.69
C ILE A 419 12.48 -32.83 -6.67
N TRP A 420 12.55 -33.92 -5.93
CA TRP A 420 13.59 -34.16 -4.96
C TRP A 420 14.25 -35.50 -5.23
N GLY A 421 15.56 -35.53 -5.08
CA GLY A 421 16.36 -36.74 -5.25
C GLY A 421 17.16 -37.06 -4.01
N THR A 422 17.36 -38.34 -3.76
CA THR A 422 18.38 -38.84 -2.84
C THR A 422 19.12 -40.01 -3.47
N PHE A 423 20.27 -40.34 -2.90
CA PHE A 423 21.19 -41.34 -3.43
C PHE A 423 21.59 -42.31 -2.33
N LEU A 424 21.46 -43.61 -2.62
CA LEU A 424 21.83 -44.70 -1.73
C LEU A 424 22.98 -45.48 -2.37
N PRO A 425 24.21 -45.46 -1.80
CA PRO A 425 25.31 -46.23 -2.35
C PRO A 425 25.00 -47.74 -2.27
N VAL A 426 25.36 -48.49 -3.32
CA VAL A 426 25.18 -49.96 -3.34
C VAL A 426 26.27 -50.67 -2.54
N ASP A 427 27.45 -50.08 -2.49
CA ASP A 427 28.59 -50.51 -1.69
C ASP A 427 28.89 -49.45 -0.63
N PHE A 428 28.66 -49.80 0.65
CA PHE A 428 28.89 -48.89 1.77
C PHE A 428 30.37 -48.82 2.18
N ASP A 429 31.15 -49.86 1.88
CA ASP A 429 32.54 -50.03 2.33
C ASP A 429 33.57 -49.75 1.21
N GLY A 430 33.14 -49.71 -0.05
CA GLY A 430 33.97 -49.46 -1.25
C GLY A 430 33.65 -48.18 -2.02
N ASP A 431 33.47 -48.28 -3.35
CA ASP A 431 33.27 -47.10 -4.21
C ASP A 431 31.83 -46.56 -4.11
N GLN A 432 31.66 -45.49 -3.33
CA GLN A 432 30.38 -44.83 -3.11
C GLN A 432 29.88 -43.98 -4.30
N ARG A 433 30.54 -44.02 -5.46
CA ARG A 433 30.10 -43.30 -6.67
C ARG A 433 28.97 -44.00 -7.41
N GLN A 434 28.77 -45.30 -7.19
CA GLN A 434 27.67 -46.06 -7.77
C GLN A 434 26.60 -46.32 -6.73
N GLY A 435 25.34 -46.12 -7.10
CA GLY A 435 24.24 -46.15 -6.14
C GLY A 435 22.87 -46.02 -6.78
N ILE A 436 21.87 -46.37 -5.98
CA ILE A 436 20.46 -46.34 -6.34
C ILE A 436 19.96 -44.90 -6.18
N SER A 437 19.35 -44.37 -7.23
CA SER A 437 18.76 -43.03 -7.20
C SER A 437 17.28 -43.12 -6.88
N LEU A 438 16.85 -42.34 -5.89
CA LEU A 438 15.48 -42.31 -5.39
C LEU A 438 14.92 -40.92 -5.60
N VAL A 439 13.82 -40.81 -6.35
CA VAL A 439 13.29 -39.53 -6.82
C VAL A 439 11.81 -39.42 -6.50
N ALA A 440 11.40 -38.31 -5.88
CA ALA A 440 10.02 -38.06 -5.49
C ALA A 440 9.56 -36.68 -5.97
N ARG A 441 8.28 -36.56 -6.32
CA ARG A 441 7.61 -35.29 -6.65
C ARG A 441 6.57 -34.88 -5.60
N ASP A 442 6.15 -35.84 -4.78
CA ASP A 442 5.15 -35.72 -3.73
C ASP A 442 5.46 -36.73 -2.61
N PHE A 443 4.60 -36.79 -1.60
CA PHE A 443 4.73 -37.74 -0.49
C PHE A 443 4.17 -39.12 -0.79
N GLN A 444 3.50 -39.30 -1.95
CA GLN A 444 2.76 -40.51 -2.28
C GLN A 444 3.59 -41.51 -3.09
N SER A 445 4.51 -41.03 -3.95
CA SER A 445 5.21 -41.86 -4.93
C SER A 445 6.70 -41.55 -5.03
N VAL A 446 7.52 -42.61 -4.99
CA VAL A 446 8.98 -42.54 -5.19
C VAL A 446 9.35 -43.43 -6.37
N ALA A 447 9.99 -42.83 -7.38
CA ALA A 447 10.60 -43.52 -8.50
C ALA A 447 12.03 -43.96 -8.14
N ILE A 448 12.38 -45.17 -8.55
CA ILE A 448 13.64 -45.83 -8.19
C ILE A 448 14.40 -46.19 -9.46
N TYR A 449 15.67 -45.83 -9.49
CA TYR A 449 16.60 -46.09 -10.59
C TYR A 449 17.81 -46.86 -10.06
N ASP A 450 18.27 -47.83 -10.83
CA ASP A 450 19.45 -48.64 -10.51
C ASP A 450 20.76 -47.85 -10.62
N SER A 451 21.88 -48.48 -10.27
CA SER A 451 23.24 -47.91 -10.35
C SER A 451 23.68 -47.50 -11.76
N LYS A 452 23.00 -47.97 -12.80
CA LYS A 452 23.24 -47.59 -14.20
C LYS A 452 22.29 -46.49 -14.68
N GLY A 453 21.38 -46.04 -13.83
CA GLY A 453 20.36 -45.03 -14.15
C GLY A 453 19.15 -45.60 -14.90
N ALA A 454 18.99 -46.92 -14.99
CA ALA A 454 17.80 -47.52 -15.58
C ALA A 454 16.63 -47.48 -14.59
N PHE A 455 15.44 -47.18 -15.10
CA PHE A 455 14.22 -47.13 -14.29
C PHE A 455 13.81 -48.54 -13.85
N VAL A 456 13.64 -48.74 -12.54
CA VAL A 456 13.25 -50.04 -11.97
C VAL A 456 11.77 -50.08 -11.61
N GLY A 457 11.24 -48.99 -11.05
CA GLY A 457 9.82 -48.92 -10.70
C GLY A 457 9.46 -47.77 -9.79
N VAL A 458 8.18 -47.73 -9.42
CA VAL A 458 7.61 -46.78 -8.45
C VAL A 458 7.11 -47.54 -7.23
N ARG A 459 7.35 -46.97 -6.05
CA ARG A 459 6.80 -47.46 -4.78
C ARG A 459 6.13 -46.35 -4.01
N ARG A 460 5.06 -46.71 -3.31
CA ARG A 460 4.41 -45.84 -2.33
C ARG A 460 5.03 -46.10 -0.95
N PRO A 461 5.52 -45.08 -0.25
CA PRO A 461 6.08 -45.20 1.11
C PRO A 461 5.19 -46.01 2.06
N GLU A 462 3.89 -45.68 2.08
CA GLU A 462 2.90 -46.33 2.95
C GLU A 462 2.72 -47.83 2.67
N SER A 463 3.08 -48.31 1.47
CA SER A 463 2.84 -49.71 1.10
C SER A 463 3.71 -50.69 1.88
N LYS A 464 4.88 -50.24 2.38
CA LYS A 464 5.90 -51.06 3.04
C LYS A 464 6.30 -52.34 2.27
N LYS A 465 6.02 -52.39 0.96
CA LYS A 465 6.33 -53.54 0.11
C LYS A 465 7.77 -53.43 -0.41
N PRO A 466 8.57 -54.51 -0.35
CA PRO A 466 9.93 -54.48 -0.86
C PRO A 466 9.98 -54.30 -2.39
N ILE A 467 11.11 -53.79 -2.86
CA ILE A 467 11.50 -53.77 -4.27
C ILE A 467 12.97 -54.17 -4.38
N GLU A 468 13.27 -55.03 -5.33
CA GLU A 468 14.62 -55.52 -5.59
C GLU A 468 15.30 -54.65 -6.63
N VAL A 469 16.47 -54.11 -6.28
CA VAL A 469 17.31 -53.27 -7.15
C VAL A 469 18.77 -53.58 -6.85
N ASP A 470 19.57 -53.90 -7.87
CA ASP A 470 21.00 -54.21 -7.74
C ASP A 470 21.35 -55.22 -6.63
N GLY A 471 20.51 -56.25 -6.45
CA GLY A 471 20.69 -57.29 -5.43
C GLY A 471 20.34 -56.88 -4.00
N LEU A 472 19.77 -55.68 -3.81
CA LEU A 472 19.26 -55.17 -2.55
C LEU A 472 17.72 -55.20 -2.54
N LYS A 473 17.14 -55.64 -1.43
CA LYS A 473 15.71 -55.50 -1.13
C LYS A 473 15.51 -54.20 -0.37
N LEU A 474 14.86 -53.22 -1.01
CA LEU A 474 14.56 -51.92 -0.43
C LEU A 474 13.12 -51.87 0.05
N VAL A 475 12.90 -51.43 1.29
CA VAL A 475 11.58 -51.06 1.81
C VAL A 475 11.60 -49.56 2.10
N LEU A 476 10.75 -48.81 1.40
CA LEU A 476 10.59 -47.38 1.65
C LEU A 476 9.77 -47.18 2.93
N GLY A 477 10.30 -46.36 3.84
CA GLY A 477 9.62 -45.86 5.03
C GLY A 477 9.12 -44.44 4.82
N ASP A 478 8.87 -43.72 5.91
CA ASP A 478 8.23 -42.41 5.88
C ASP A 478 9.08 -41.36 5.15
N LEU A 479 8.43 -40.55 4.30
CA LEU A 479 8.98 -39.29 3.80
C LEU A 479 8.65 -38.17 4.79
N LYS A 480 9.69 -37.50 5.28
CA LYS A 480 9.54 -36.32 6.11
C LYS A 480 9.48 -35.06 5.27
N GLY A 481 8.49 -34.24 5.58
CA GLY A 481 8.32 -32.94 4.97
C GLY A 481 9.15 -31.86 5.64
N SER A 482 9.10 -30.67 5.05
CA SER A 482 9.48 -29.41 5.65
C SER A 482 8.37 -28.41 5.41
N THR A 483 8.06 -27.64 6.43
CA THR A 483 7.17 -26.50 6.32
C THR A 483 7.94 -25.26 5.85
N GLY A 484 7.39 -24.56 4.85
CA GLY A 484 7.86 -23.26 4.42
C GLY A 484 7.09 -22.15 5.12
N LEU A 485 7.79 -21.43 6.00
CA LEU A 485 7.23 -20.37 6.82
C LEU A 485 7.79 -19.02 6.38
N GLU A 486 6.91 -18.06 6.12
CA GLU A 486 7.26 -16.66 5.98
C GLU A 486 6.95 -15.92 7.29
N LEU A 487 7.99 -15.35 7.90
CA LEU A 487 7.89 -14.57 9.12
C LEU A 487 7.85 -13.09 8.75
N LYS A 488 6.89 -12.36 9.33
CA LYS A 488 6.73 -10.94 9.05
C LYS A 488 6.36 -10.13 10.29
N THR A 489 6.97 -8.96 10.42
CA THR A 489 6.65 -7.94 11.43
C THR A 489 6.26 -6.66 10.70
N ASP A 490 5.01 -6.23 10.85
CA ASP A 490 4.48 -5.03 10.18
C ASP A 490 3.88 -4.05 11.20
N PRO A 491 4.69 -3.18 11.83
CA PRO A 491 4.23 -2.35 12.94
C PRO A 491 3.24 -1.24 12.53
N GLY A 492 3.17 -0.89 11.24
CA GLY A 492 2.27 0.13 10.71
C GLY A 492 0.89 -0.37 10.27
N VAL A 493 0.63 -1.68 10.29
CA VAL A 493 -0.68 -2.25 9.90
C VAL A 493 -1.87 -1.61 10.66
N PRO A 494 -1.81 -1.38 11.99
CA PRO A 494 -2.89 -0.71 12.70
C PRO A 494 -3.17 0.71 12.20
N LEU A 495 -2.13 1.48 11.86
CA LEU A 495 -2.25 2.84 11.31
C LEU A 495 -2.88 2.81 9.91
N VAL A 496 -2.49 1.83 9.08
CA VAL A 496 -3.07 1.62 7.75
C VAL A 496 -4.56 1.30 7.85
N TYR A 497 -4.95 0.38 8.74
CA TYR A 497 -6.38 0.05 8.92
C TYR A 497 -7.18 1.21 9.50
N ALA A 498 -6.63 1.96 10.46
CA ALA A 498 -7.26 3.18 10.97
C ALA A 498 -7.44 4.22 9.85
N GLY A 499 -6.43 4.39 9.00
CA GLY A 499 -6.49 5.23 7.81
C GLY A 499 -7.60 4.81 6.85
N PHE A 500 -7.66 3.53 6.45
CA PHE A 500 -8.73 3.02 5.58
C PHE A 500 -10.14 3.14 6.18
N ALA A 501 -10.30 2.83 7.46
CA ALA A 501 -11.58 2.99 8.15
C ALA A 501 -12.01 4.47 8.19
N GLY A 502 -11.07 5.36 8.53
CA GLY A 502 -11.29 6.80 8.50
C GLY A 502 -11.65 7.29 7.10
N LEU A 503 -10.96 6.80 6.07
CA LEU A 503 -11.20 7.15 4.67
C LEU A 503 -12.62 6.76 4.25
N MET A 504 -13.06 5.55 4.60
CA MET A 504 -14.41 5.07 4.30
C MET A 504 -15.47 5.97 4.94
N VAL A 505 -15.39 6.17 6.25
CA VAL A 505 -16.37 6.98 7.01
C VAL A 505 -16.39 8.43 6.50
N THR A 506 -15.22 9.06 6.38
CA THR A 506 -15.14 10.48 5.99
C THR A 506 -15.53 10.69 4.53
N SER A 507 -15.30 9.72 3.65
CA SER A 507 -15.78 9.79 2.26
C SER A 507 -17.31 9.78 2.19
N PHE A 508 -17.98 8.90 2.95
CA PHE A 508 -19.45 8.90 3.04
C PHE A 508 -19.99 10.21 3.62
N LEU A 509 -19.40 10.68 4.73
CA LEU A 509 -19.79 11.96 5.33
C LEU A 509 -19.59 13.13 4.35
N SER A 510 -18.57 13.07 3.49
CA SER A 510 -18.31 14.11 2.51
C SER A 510 -19.40 14.26 1.47
N LEU A 511 -20.28 13.26 1.28
CA LEU A 511 -21.40 13.34 0.35
C LEU A 511 -22.56 14.20 0.88
N LEU A 512 -22.62 14.43 2.20
CA LEU A 512 -23.66 15.25 2.82
C LEU A 512 -23.55 16.71 2.35
N SER A 513 -24.70 17.28 1.98
CA SER A 513 -24.80 18.70 1.63
C SER A 513 -24.65 19.57 2.87
N HIS A 514 -24.09 20.75 2.68
CA HIS A 514 -24.02 21.79 3.69
C HIS A 514 -24.79 23.02 3.19
N SER A 515 -25.94 23.23 3.81
CA SER A 515 -26.88 24.31 3.50
C SER A 515 -26.78 25.40 4.54
N GLN A 516 -26.85 26.65 4.10
CA GLN A 516 -26.82 27.84 4.94
C GLN A 516 -27.97 28.76 4.55
N VAL A 517 -28.69 29.27 5.56
CA VAL A 517 -29.83 30.18 5.38
C VAL A 517 -29.61 31.40 6.26
N TRP A 518 -29.92 32.57 5.73
CA TRP A 518 -29.92 33.84 6.44
C TRP A 518 -31.28 34.49 6.29
N ALA A 519 -31.71 35.21 7.31
CA ALA A 519 -32.93 36.01 7.23
C ALA A 519 -32.82 37.31 8.04
N ILE A 520 -33.50 38.35 7.58
CA ILE A 520 -33.63 39.64 8.26
C ILE A 520 -35.11 39.98 8.38
N GLN A 521 -35.55 40.42 9.57
CA GLN A 521 -36.87 41.00 9.77
C GLN A 521 -36.86 42.46 9.31
N GLU A 522 -37.79 42.84 8.43
CA GLU A 522 -38.03 44.22 8.01
C GLU A 522 -39.51 44.55 8.20
N GLU A 523 -39.84 45.30 9.25
CA GLU A 523 -41.23 45.66 9.59
C GLU A 523 -42.13 44.40 9.64
N SER A 524 -43.09 44.29 8.72
CA SER A 524 -44.00 43.16 8.60
C SER A 524 -43.51 42.05 7.67
N ALA A 525 -42.31 42.14 7.08
CA ALA A 525 -41.77 41.15 6.14
C ALA A 525 -40.48 40.50 6.64
N ILE A 526 -40.16 39.33 6.09
CA ILE A 526 -38.83 38.72 6.22
C ILE A 526 -38.15 38.66 4.85
N VAL A 527 -36.87 38.99 4.81
CA VAL A 527 -36.01 38.78 3.64
C VAL A 527 -35.13 37.58 3.93
N VAL A 528 -35.20 36.56 3.08
CA VAL A 528 -34.49 35.30 3.24
C VAL A 528 -33.51 35.13 2.08
N GLY A 529 -32.32 34.63 2.39
CA GLY A 529 -31.31 34.23 1.40
C GLY A 529 -30.67 32.92 1.82
N GLY A 530 -30.48 32.01 0.87
CA GLY A 530 -30.01 30.66 1.10
C GLY A 530 -28.92 30.25 0.11
N LYS A 531 -28.05 29.34 0.54
CA LYS A 531 -27.13 28.64 -0.37
C LYS A 531 -26.78 27.25 0.13
N SER A 532 -26.52 26.34 -0.80
CA SER A 532 -25.97 25.02 -0.51
C SER A 532 -24.71 24.76 -1.35
N ASN A 533 -23.78 23.98 -0.80
CA ASN A 533 -22.58 23.56 -1.53
C ASN A 533 -22.85 22.47 -2.58
N ARG A 534 -23.92 21.69 -2.42
CA ARG A 534 -24.32 20.51 -3.22
C ARG A 534 -25.82 20.31 -3.14
N ALA A 535 -26.39 19.48 -4.02
CA ALA A 535 -27.83 19.19 -4.04
C ALA A 535 -28.67 20.48 -4.05
N LYS A 536 -28.34 21.40 -4.97
CA LYS A 536 -28.95 22.74 -5.01
C LYS A 536 -30.46 22.71 -5.20
N GLU A 537 -30.94 21.86 -6.10
CA GLU A 537 -32.38 21.69 -6.35
C GLU A 537 -33.11 21.15 -5.12
N GLU A 538 -32.56 20.14 -4.44
CA GLU A 538 -33.14 19.60 -3.19
C GLU A 538 -33.20 20.67 -2.09
N PHE A 539 -32.14 21.47 -1.96
CA PHE A 539 -32.11 22.60 -1.03
C PHE A 539 -33.16 23.66 -1.38
N ARG A 540 -33.30 24.00 -2.68
CA ARG A 540 -34.31 24.95 -3.15
C ARG A 540 -35.72 24.47 -2.81
N THR A 541 -36.05 23.23 -3.17
CA THR A 541 -37.37 22.65 -2.83
C THR A 541 -37.59 22.61 -1.32
N GLU A 542 -36.59 22.21 -0.52
CA GLU A 542 -36.70 22.24 0.95
C GLU A 542 -36.94 23.66 1.48
N LEU A 543 -36.26 24.67 0.94
CA LEU A 543 -36.40 26.06 1.36
C LEU A 543 -37.77 26.63 0.96
N ASP A 544 -38.22 26.39 -0.28
CA ASP A 544 -39.53 26.81 -0.78
C ASP A 544 -40.66 26.20 0.08
N ASP A 545 -40.56 24.90 0.40
CA ASP A 545 -41.52 24.22 1.28
C ASP A 545 -41.60 24.86 2.68
N ILE A 546 -40.45 25.25 3.23
CA ILE A 546 -40.38 25.91 4.54
C ILE A 546 -41.00 27.31 4.46
N LEU A 547 -40.67 28.09 3.42
CA LEU A 547 -41.19 29.44 3.23
C LEU A 547 -42.70 29.44 3.03
N ASN A 548 -43.23 28.49 2.25
CA ASN A 548 -44.67 28.29 2.07
C ASN A 548 -45.40 27.87 3.36
N SER A 549 -44.67 27.35 4.35
CA SER A 549 -45.23 26.96 5.65
C SER A 549 -45.22 28.11 6.67
N VAL A 550 -44.62 29.27 6.36
CA VAL A 550 -44.56 30.42 7.26
C VAL A 550 -45.96 31.05 7.39
N PRO A 551 -46.49 31.24 8.61
CA PRO A 551 -47.79 31.87 8.81
C PRO A 551 -47.81 33.32 8.30
N GLU A 552 -48.86 33.67 7.55
CA GLU A 552 -49.15 35.07 7.22
C GLU A 552 -49.93 35.75 8.35
N TYR A 553 -49.39 36.84 8.87
CA TYR A 553 -50.04 37.69 9.86
C TYR A 553 -50.85 38.78 9.17
N VAL A 554 -52.14 38.84 9.48
CA VAL A 554 -52.98 39.98 9.12
C VAL A 554 -52.99 40.92 10.32
N ASP A 555 -52.59 42.17 10.11
CA ASP A 555 -52.65 43.23 11.13
C ASP A 555 -54.08 43.50 11.61
#